data_AF-A0A9N9IJX8-F1
#
_entry.id   AF-A0A9N9IJX8-F1
#
_cell.length_a   1.000
_cell.length_b   1.000
_cell.length_c   1.000
_cell.angle_alpha   90.00
_cell.angle_beta   90.00
_cell.angle_gamma   90.00
#
_symmetry.space_group_name_H-M   'P 1'
#
loop_
_entity.id
_entity.type
_entity.pdbx_description
1 polymer ?
#
loop_
_entity_poly.entity_id
_entity_poly.type
_entity_poly.pdbx_seq_one_letter_code
_entity_poly.pdbx_strand_id
1 'polypeptide(L)'
;SFTTAIQVFEYYISHHLGKGFESVFGGVTCLPGCFCMYRLKARKGDDDWVPIITKPEIVQEYSQNTVDTLHQKNLLLLGEDRFLTTLMLRNFPHRKMMFCPQAVCKTIVPDEFKVLLSQRRRWINSTIHNLMELVLVRNLCGTFCFSMQFVIFMELIGTVVLPVAIMLTYSLIINMIIHPPHSFSDAIPLLMLGMVLGLPAILILITTRKIVYIAWMSIYLLALPIWNFVLPTYAYWHFDDFSWGETRKVEGEAKGDDHGKKDGTFDAAAVPFKRWEDWERTRLRRAKRDERQRTKQQTGPAHLTHANISGEDDANKGLIAGNQGYDDNNNYYAETSSINSAVSQDIGPPQQYYDYNAGGTTPGAQIPSGYPPQHYDQYQQRPPQDQYGAQYGGGQQGYYQGGNY
;
A
#
# COMPACT_ATOMS: atom_id res chain seq x y z
N SER A 1 -25.66 -5.30 10.20
CA SER A 1 -26.50 -4.84 9.08
C SER A 1 -26.50 -5.89 7.97
N PHE A 2 -27.57 -5.99 7.17
CA PHE A 2 -27.62 -6.81 5.95
C PHE A 2 -26.48 -6.45 4.99
N THR A 3 -26.20 -5.15 4.80
CA THR A 3 -25.11 -4.65 3.97
C THR A 3 -23.76 -5.20 4.41
N THR A 4 -23.49 -5.25 5.71
CA THR A 4 -22.26 -5.85 6.26
C THR A 4 -22.18 -7.35 5.97
N ALA A 5 -23.30 -8.07 6.10
CA ALA A 5 -23.36 -9.52 5.96
C ALA A 5 -23.02 -9.98 4.53
N ILE A 6 -23.50 -9.27 3.51
CA ILE A 6 -23.25 -9.64 2.10
C ILE A 6 -21.79 -9.45 1.66
N GLN A 7 -20.98 -8.71 2.44
CA GLN A 7 -19.59 -8.41 2.13
C GLN A 7 -18.59 -9.42 2.71
N VAL A 8 -18.93 -10.12 3.80
CA VAL A 8 -17.98 -10.97 4.54
C VAL A 8 -17.34 -12.03 3.63
N PHE A 9 -18.16 -12.72 2.86
CA PHE A 9 -17.68 -13.76 1.96
C PHE A 9 -16.91 -13.19 0.76
N GLU A 10 -17.35 -12.05 0.22
CA GLU A 10 -16.69 -11.37 -0.90
C GLU A 10 -15.26 -10.93 -0.54
N TYR A 11 -15.05 -10.36 0.65
CA TYR A 11 -13.72 -10.04 1.15
C TYR A 11 -12.86 -11.29 1.37
N TYR A 12 -13.48 -12.35 1.88
CA TYR A 12 -12.78 -13.61 2.12
C TYR A 12 -12.26 -14.21 0.80
N ILE A 13 -13.13 -14.35 -0.21
CA ILE A 13 -12.76 -14.97 -1.49
C ILE A 13 -11.77 -14.09 -2.29
N SER A 14 -11.97 -12.77 -2.32
CA SER A 14 -11.09 -11.85 -3.05
C SER A 14 -9.64 -11.90 -2.56
N HIS A 15 -9.42 -12.03 -1.24
CA HIS A 15 -8.08 -12.08 -0.66
C HIS A 15 -7.52 -13.50 -0.60
N HIS A 16 -8.22 -14.45 0.02
CA HIS A 16 -7.66 -15.77 0.28
C HIS A 16 -7.56 -16.61 -1.00
N LEU A 17 -8.55 -16.52 -1.89
CA LEU A 17 -8.55 -17.26 -3.14
C LEU A 17 -7.88 -16.44 -4.25
N GLY A 18 -8.35 -15.21 -4.49
CA GLY A 18 -7.83 -14.35 -5.55
C GLY A 18 -6.35 -14.01 -5.36
N LYS A 19 -6.01 -13.25 -4.31
CA LYS A 19 -4.61 -12.85 -4.05
C LYS A 19 -3.71 -14.05 -3.76
N GLY A 20 -4.25 -15.09 -3.13
CA GLY A 20 -3.55 -16.37 -2.95
C GLY A 20 -3.14 -17.01 -4.29
N PHE A 21 -4.07 -17.10 -5.24
CA PHE A 21 -3.81 -17.62 -6.58
C PHE A 21 -2.79 -16.77 -7.34
N GLU A 22 -2.96 -15.45 -7.40
CA GLU A 22 -1.99 -14.56 -8.07
C GLU A 22 -0.58 -14.66 -7.47
N SER A 23 -0.50 -14.86 -6.16
CA SER A 23 0.76 -15.03 -5.44
C SER A 23 1.49 -16.33 -5.80
N VAL A 24 0.81 -17.36 -6.31
CA VAL A 24 1.47 -18.58 -6.84
C VAL A 24 2.33 -18.23 -8.05
N PHE A 25 1.88 -17.29 -8.88
CA PHE A 25 2.64 -16.75 -10.02
C PHE A 25 3.62 -15.64 -9.60
N GLY A 26 3.68 -15.29 -8.31
CA GLY A 26 4.57 -14.24 -7.81
C GLY A 26 4.24 -12.84 -8.31
N GLY A 27 3.04 -12.61 -8.82
CA GLY A 27 2.62 -11.36 -9.43
C GLY A 27 1.22 -10.97 -9.01
N VAL A 28 1.01 -10.69 -7.71
CA VAL A 28 -0.22 -10.07 -7.22
C VAL A 28 -0.46 -8.76 -7.99
N THR A 29 -1.59 -8.67 -8.70
CA THR A 29 -1.85 -7.63 -9.71
C THR A 29 -2.36 -6.31 -9.12
N CYS A 30 -2.80 -6.36 -7.87
CA CYS A 30 -3.33 -5.24 -7.13
C CYS A 30 -3.02 -5.44 -5.65
N LEU A 31 -2.17 -4.57 -5.11
CA LEU A 31 -1.90 -4.44 -3.68
C LEU A 31 -2.91 -3.45 -3.09
N PRO A 32 -3.66 -3.82 -2.04
CA PRO A 32 -4.61 -2.89 -1.42
C PRO A 32 -3.88 -1.69 -0.80
N GLY A 33 -4.46 -0.49 -0.89
CA GLY A 33 -3.87 0.71 -0.30
C GLY A 33 -3.64 0.59 1.21
N CYS A 34 -4.53 -0.10 1.92
CA CYS A 34 -4.33 -0.45 3.32
C CYS A 34 -3.68 -1.82 3.47
N PHE A 35 -2.76 -1.96 4.44
CA PHE A 35 -2.14 -3.23 4.83
C PHE A 35 -1.21 -3.87 3.77
N CYS A 36 -0.38 -3.05 3.14
CA CYS A 36 0.72 -3.49 2.29
C CYS A 36 2.09 -3.07 2.85
N MET A 37 3.13 -3.84 2.52
CA MET A 37 4.51 -3.53 2.88
C MET A 37 5.35 -3.40 1.62
N TYR A 38 5.97 -2.24 1.44
CA TYR A 38 6.82 -1.95 0.31
C TYR A 38 8.29 -1.94 0.73
N ARG A 39 9.14 -2.45 -0.16
CA ARG A 39 10.59 -2.37 0.00
C ARG A 39 11.05 -1.00 -0.51
N LEU A 40 11.89 -0.30 0.28
CA LEU A 40 12.48 0.97 -0.14
C LEU A 40 13.61 0.79 -1.16
N LYS A 41 14.55 -0.13 -0.86
CA LYS A 41 15.70 -0.45 -1.70
C LYS A 41 16.02 -1.93 -1.67
N ALA A 42 16.67 -2.44 -2.72
CA ALA A 42 17.16 -3.81 -2.79
C ALA A 42 18.57 -3.87 -3.36
N ARG A 43 19.35 -4.87 -2.93
CA ARG A 43 20.70 -5.09 -3.49
C ARG A 43 20.64 -5.46 -4.97
N LYS A 44 21.62 -4.99 -5.73
CA LYS A 44 21.94 -5.40 -7.10
C LYS A 44 23.41 -5.82 -7.11
N GLY A 45 23.66 -7.13 -6.97
CA GLY A 45 25.00 -7.62 -6.69
C GLY A 45 25.46 -7.27 -5.27
N ASP A 46 26.78 -7.32 -5.04
CA ASP A 46 27.36 -7.21 -3.70
C ASP A 46 27.50 -5.75 -3.22
N ASP A 47 27.74 -4.81 -4.13
CA ASP A 47 28.11 -3.43 -3.76
C ASP A 47 27.06 -2.35 -4.10
N ASP A 48 25.99 -2.69 -4.83
CA ASP A 48 25.03 -1.68 -5.32
C ASP A 48 23.62 -1.87 -4.74
N TRP A 49 22.88 -0.76 -4.60
CA TRP A 49 21.51 -0.70 -4.12
C TRP A 49 20.62 0.01 -5.14
N VAL A 50 19.54 -0.66 -5.51
CA VAL A 50 18.53 -0.11 -6.41
C VAL A 50 17.34 0.39 -5.59
N PRO A 51 16.91 1.66 -5.75
CA PRO A 51 15.67 2.13 -5.18
C PRO A 51 14.50 1.37 -5.80
N ILE A 52 13.53 0.99 -4.98
CA ILE A 52 12.37 0.19 -5.41
C ILE A 52 11.15 1.11 -5.53
N ILE A 53 10.45 1.40 -4.43
CA ILE A 53 9.29 2.28 -4.47
C ILE A 53 9.66 3.73 -4.79
N THR A 54 10.89 4.15 -4.46
CA THR A 54 11.40 5.50 -4.71
C THR A 54 12.19 5.60 -6.02
N LYS A 55 12.03 4.65 -6.94
CA LYS A 55 12.64 4.71 -8.27
C LYS A 55 12.09 5.95 -9.01
N PRO A 56 12.93 6.81 -9.61
CA PRO A 56 12.49 8.07 -10.22
C PRO A 56 11.32 7.92 -11.19
N GLU A 57 11.34 6.90 -12.04
CA GLU A 57 10.31 6.61 -13.03
C GLU A 57 8.96 6.27 -12.40
N ILE A 58 8.97 5.56 -11.26
CA ILE A 58 7.74 5.27 -10.51
C ILE A 58 7.22 6.56 -9.86
N VAL A 59 8.10 7.33 -9.23
CA VAL A 59 7.71 8.56 -8.52
C VAL A 59 7.16 9.60 -9.51
N GLN A 60 7.80 9.79 -10.66
CA GLN A 60 7.36 10.74 -11.68
C GLN A 60 5.97 10.42 -12.23
N GLU A 61 5.67 9.14 -12.47
CA GLU A 61 4.36 8.73 -12.98
C GLU A 61 3.29 8.73 -11.89
N TYR A 62 3.65 8.32 -10.67
CA TYR A 62 2.72 8.27 -9.54
C TYR A 62 2.36 9.65 -8.99
N SER A 63 3.27 10.64 -9.09
CA SER A 63 3.07 12.00 -8.56
C SER A 63 2.38 12.97 -9.53
N GLN A 64 1.74 12.45 -10.58
CA GLN A 64 0.99 13.27 -11.53
C GLN A 64 -0.26 13.85 -10.88
N ASN A 65 -0.30 15.18 -10.74
CA ASN A 65 -1.45 15.91 -10.18
C ASN A 65 -2.38 16.46 -11.27
N THR A 66 -1.90 16.61 -12.51
CA THR A 66 -2.70 17.10 -13.64
C THR A 66 -3.35 15.91 -14.34
N VAL A 67 -4.69 15.84 -14.28
CA VAL A 67 -5.46 14.69 -14.79
C VAL A 67 -6.53 15.15 -15.79
N ASP A 68 -6.19 15.08 -17.07
CA ASP A 68 -7.03 15.65 -18.13
C ASP A 68 -8.06 14.65 -18.68
N THR A 69 -7.74 13.35 -18.65
CA THR A 69 -8.60 12.31 -19.22
C THR A 69 -9.41 11.57 -18.17
N LEU A 70 -10.59 11.05 -18.56
CA LEU A 70 -11.40 10.17 -17.73
C LEU A 70 -10.61 8.94 -17.26
N HIS A 71 -9.74 8.42 -18.12
CA HIS A 71 -8.85 7.30 -17.80
C HIS A 71 -7.88 7.67 -16.68
N GLN A 72 -7.15 8.78 -16.82
CA GLN A 72 -6.21 9.26 -15.80
C GLN A 72 -6.91 9.57 -14.48
N LYS A 73 -8.10 10.18 -14.50
CA LYS A 73 -8.87 10.45 -13.28
C LYS A 73 -9.24 9.16 -12.54
N ASN A 74 -9.71 8.14 -13.26
CA ASN A 74 -10.03 6.84 -12.65
C ASN A 74 -8.78 6.11 -12.12
N LEU A 75 -7.65 6.25 -12.79
CA LEU A 75 -6.40 5.60 -12.42
C LEU A 75 -5.72 6.28 -11.22
N LEU A 76 -5.60 7.61 -11.24
CA LEU A 76 -4.81 8.40 -10.30
C LEU A 76 -5.62 8.91 -9.10
N LEU A 77 -6.93 9.20 -9.26
CA LEU A 77 -7.75 9.73 -8.15
C LEU A 77 -8.54 8.64 -7.41
N LEU A 78 -8.94 7.57 -8.11
CA LEU A 78 -9.82 6.54 -7.55
C LEU A 78 -9.11 5.23 -7.23
N GLY A 79 -8.04 4.90 -7.96
CA GLY A 79 -7.31 3.63 -7.93
C GLY A 79 -5.80 3.76 -7.78
N GLU A 80 -5.32 4.76 -7.05
CA GLU A 80 -3.90 5.03 -6.86
C GLU A 80 -3.09 3.79 -6.42
N ASP A 81 -3.65 2.96 -5.54
CA ASP A 81 -3.04 1.74 -5.02
C ASP A 81 -2.84 0.68 -6.10
N ARG A 82 -3.84 0.52 -6.97
CA ARG A 82 -3.79 -0.33 -8.15
C ARG A 82 -2.76 0.19 -9.14
N PHE A 83 -2.79 1.49 -9.42
CA PHE A 83 -1.85 2.12 -10.35
C PHE A 83 -0.40 1.96 -9.89
N LEU A 84 -0.13 2.19 -8.61
CA LEU A 84 1.20 1.94 -8.03
C LEU A 84 1.63 0.49 -8.21
N THR A 85 0.72 -0.46 -8.04
CA THR A 85 1.00 -1.89 -8.28
C THR A 85 1.38 -2.15 -9.75
N THR A 86 0.65 -1.55 -10.69
CA THR A 86 0.92 -1.62 -12.13
C THR A 86 2.30 -1.03 -12.47
N LEU A 87 2.65 0.14 -11.91
CA LEU A 87 3.97 0.74 -12.08
C LEU A 87 5.09 -0.16 -11.57
N MET A 88 4.87 -0.82 -10.43
CA MET A 88 5.82 -1.77 -9.83
C MET A 88 6.01 -3.01 -10.70
N LEU A 89 4.94 -3.59 -11.27
CA LEU A 89 5.02 -4.72 -12.20
C LEU A 89 5.81 -4.35 -13.46
N ARG A 90 5.52 -3.17 -14.03
CA ARG A 90 6.17 -2.71 -15.25
C ARG A 90 7.65 -2.43 -15.05
N ASN A 91 8.03 -1.81 -13.93
CA ASN A 91 9.41 -1.45 -13.64
C ASN A 91 10.26 -2.61 -13.11
N PHE A 92 9.65 -3.61 -12.49
CA PHE A 92 10.36 -4.73 -11.86
C PHE A 92 9.72 -6.10 -12.17
N PRO A 93 9.69 -6.53 -13.44
CA PRO A 93 9.00 -7.76 -13.86
C PRO A 93 9.56 -9.04 -13.22
N HIS A 94 10.81 -9.03 -12.77
CA HIS A 94 11.46 -10.17 -12.11
C HIS A 94 11.36 -10.15 -10.58
N ARG A 95 10.73 -9.13 -9.98
CA ARG A 95 10.51 -9.07 -8.54
C ARG A 95 9.12 -9.59 -8.21
N LYS A 96 9.05 -10.40 -7.17
CA LYS A 96 7.79 -11.00 -6.74
C LYS A 96 6.99 -10.05 -5.87
N MET A 97 5.69 -9.98 -6.13
CA MET A 97 4.70 -9.42 -5.21
C MET A 97 3.84 -10.55 -4.69
N MET A 98 3.84 -10.71 -3.38
CA MET A 98 3.35 -11.91 -2.71
C MET A 98 2.24 -11.56 -1.72
N PHE A 99 1.26 -12.43 -1.63
CA PHE A 99 0.25 -12.42 -0.57
C PHE A 99 0.77 -13.23 0.63
N CYS A 100 0.72 -12.65 1.83
CA CYS A 100 1.09 -13.32 3.08
C CYS A 100 -0.18 -13.68 3.86
N PRO A 101 -0.66 -14.94 3.83
CA PRO A 101 -1.91 -15.32 4.49
C PRO A 101 -1.85 -15.24 6.02
N GLN A 102 -0.65 -15.22 6.61
CA GLN A 102 -0.43 -15.05 8.05
C GLN A 102 -0.58 -13.60 8.50
N ALA A 103 -0.51 -12.64 7.58
CA ALA A 103 -0.69 -11.23 7.89
C ALA A 103 -2.20 -10.94 8.06
N VAL A 104 -2.62 -10.61 9.28
CA VAL A 104 -4.03 -10.37 9.62
C VAL A 104 -4.26 -8.89 9.92
N CYS A 105 -5.26 -8.31 9.26
CA CYS A 105 -5.76 -6.96 9.52
C CYS A 105 -7.27 -7.00 9.76
N LYS A 106 -7.78 -6.11 10.62
CA LYS A 106 -9.20 -5.93 10.87
C LYS A 106 -9.62 -4.57 10.33
N THR A 107 -10.74 -4.54 9.62
CA THR A 107 -11.33 -3.30 9.09
C THR A 107 -12.82 -3.26 9.38
N ILE A 108 -13.39 -2.06 9.28
CA ILE A 108 -14.82 -1.83 9.38
C ILE A 108 -15.33 -1.70 7.94
N VAL A 109 -16.29 -2.55 7.58
CA VAL A 109 -16.95 -2.50 6.27
C VAL A 109 -18.20 -1.62 6.35
N PRO A 110 -18.67 -1.05 5.22
CA PRO A 110 -19.92 -0.32 5.17
C PRO A 110 -21.09 -1.08 5.81
N ASP A 111 -21.84 -0.40 6.66
CA ASP A 111 -23.07 -0.86 7.29
C ASP A 111 -24.33 -0.35 6.57
N GLU A 112 -24.23 0.78 5.88
CA GLU A 112 -25.27 1.34 5.03
C GLU A 112 -25.08 1.01 3.54
N PHE A 113 -26.17 0.71 2.85
CA PHE A 113 -26.13 0.33 1.42
C PHE A 113 -25.64 1.48 0.52
N LYS A 114 -26.00 2.73 0.84
CA LYS A 114 -25.54 3.91 0.09
C LYS A 114 -24.02 4.08 0.16
N VAL A 115 -23.42 3.81 1.33
CA VAL A 115 -21.97 3.85 1.52
C VAL A 115 -21.30 2.72 0.74
N LEU A 116 -21.86 1.50 0.77
CA LEU A 116 -21.39 0.39 -0.06
C LEU A 116 -21.44 0.73 -1.56
N LEU A 117 -22.54 1.34 -2.02
CA LEU A 117 -22.73 1.72 -3.41
C LEU A 117 -21.67 2.72 -3.88
N SER A 118 -21.43 3.78 -3.08
CA SER A 118 -20.37 4.78 -3.35
C SER A 118 -18.98 4.14 -3.37
N GLN A 119 -18.67 3.26 -2.40
CA GLN A 119 -17.40 2.55 -2.34
C GLN A 119 -17.19 1.67 -3.58
N ARG A 120 -18.20 0.90 -3.97
CA ARG A 120 -18.09 -0.06 -5.08
C ARG A 120 -18.09 0.62 -6.43
N ARG A 121 -18.76 1.77 -6.59
CA ARG A 121 -18.61 2.64 -7.76
C ARG A 121 -17.13 2.98 -7.99
N ARG A 122 -16.44 3.51 -6.97
CA ARG A 122 -15.00 3.84 -7.02
C ARG A 122 -14.15 2.63 -7.38
N TRP A 123 -14.40 1.50 -6.73
CA TRP A 123 -13.59 0.29 -6.90
C TRP A 123 -13.77 -0.32 -8.29
N ILE A 124 -14.99 -0.40 -8.80
CA ILE A 124 -15.28 -0.99 -10.11
C ILE A 124 -14.72 -0.10 -11.23
N ASN A 125 -14.96 1.22 -11.16
CA ASN A 125 -14.47 2.15 -12.18
C ASN A 125 -12.93 2.13 -12.27
N SER A 126 -12.25 2.25 -11.11
CA SER A 126 -10.78 2.16 -11.07
C SER A 126 -10.23 0.80 -11.51
N THR A 127 -10.96 -0.30 -11.23
CA THR A 127 -10.55 -1.64 -11.65
C THR A 127 -10.50 -1.77 -13.16
N ILE A 128 -11.52 -1.30 -13.88
CA ILE A 128 -11.55 -1.39 -15.36
C ILE A 128 -10.38 -0.64 -15.98
N HIS A 129 -10.13 0.59 -15.52
CA HIS A 129 -9.02 1.40 -16.01
C HIS A 129 -7.65 0.80 -15.70
N ASN A 130 -7.48 0.27 -14.49
CA ASN A 130 -6.23 -0.40 -14.14
C ASN A 130 -6.03 -1.70 -14.92
N LEU A 131 -7.08 -2.50 -15.15
CA LEU A 131 -6.99 -3.72 -15.94
C LEU A 131 -6.62 -3.41 -17.41
N MET A 132 -7.13 -2.31 -17.98
CA MET A 132 -6.72 -1.85 -19.32
C MET A 132 -5.21 -1.55 -19.39
N GLU A 133 -4.65 -0.85 -18.39
CA GLU A 133 -3.20 -0.62 -18.31
C GLU A 133 -2.43 -1.93 -18.10
N LEU A 134 -2.93 -2.80 -17.22
CA LEU A 134 -2.25 -4.01 -16.83
C LEU A 134 -2.16 -5.04 -17.98
N VAL A 135 -3.17 -5.09 -18.86
CA VAL A 135 -3.13 -5.91 -20.09
C VAL A 135 -1.96 -5.51 -21.01
N LEU A 136 -1.56 -4.24 -20.98
CA LEU A 136 -0.45 -3.71 -21.77
C LEU A 136 0.93 -3.95 -21.12
N VAL A 137 0.97 -4.35 -19.84
CA VAL A 137 2.22 -4.67 -19.16
C VAL A 137 2.78 -5.99 -19.68
N ARG A 138 3.94 -5.91 -20.34
CA ARG A 138 4.68 -7.05 -20.88
C ARG A 138 5.48 -7.71 -19.75
N ASN A 139 5.78 -9.01 -19.92
CA ASN A 139 6.59 -9.80 -18.98
C ASN A 139 5.95 -10.05 -17.60
N LEU A 140 4.63 -10.09 -17.52
CA LEU A 140 3.95 -10.64 -16.34
C LEU A 140 4.31 -12.13 -16.21
N CYS A 141 4.56 -12.59 -14.99
CA CYS A 141 4.95 -13.97 -14.74
C CYS A 141 3.86 -14.93 -15.22
N GLY A 142 4.24 -15.96 -15.99
CA GLY A 142 3.34 -17.03 -16.40
C GLY A 142 3.97 -18.38 -16.10
N THR A 143 3.14 -19.37 -15.81
CA THR A 143 3.59 -20.77 -15.63
C THR A 143 2.89 -21.62 -16.68
N PHE A 144 3.66 -22.29 -17.55
CA PHE A 144 3.11 -23.17 -18.60
C PHE A 144 2.10 -22.44 -19.53
N CYS A 145 1.01 -23.10 -19.94
CA CYS A 145 -0.08 -22.56 -20.78
C CYS A 145 -0.92 -21.46 -20.11
N PHE A 146 -0.66 -21.11 -18.84
CA PHE A 146 -1.40 -20.08 -18.11
C PHE A 146 -0.57 -18.80 -18.03
N SER A 147 -0.83 -17.89 -18.97
CA SER A 147 -0.28 -16.54 -18.96
C SER A 147 -1.09 -15.67 -18.00
N MET A 148 -0.45 -15.01 -17.03
CA MET A 148 -1.14 -14.02 -16.17
C MET A 148 -1.74 -12.89 -16.99
N GLN A 149 -1.11 -12.51 -18.10
CA GLN A 149 -1.67 -11.51 -19.02
C GLN A 149 -3.00 -11.98 -19.63
N PHE A 150 -3.12 -13.28 -19.96
CA PHE A 150 -4.38 -13.86 -20.44
C PHE A 150 -5.46 -13.87 -19.34
N VAL A 151 -5.08 -14.20 -18.09
CA VAL A 151 -6.00 -14.16 -16.95
C VAL A 151 -6.54 -12.74 -16.72
N ILE A 152 -5.66 -11.74 -16.74
CA ILE A 152 -6.04 -10.32 -16.58
C ILE A 152 -6.95 -9.86 -17.72
N PHE A 153 -6.67 -10.28 -18.96
CA PHE A 153 -7.55 -10.00 -20.10
C PHE A 153 -8.94 -10.63 -19.94
N MET A 154 -9.00 -11.89 -19.51
CA MET A 154 -10.27 -12.57 -19.20
C MET A 154 -11.01 -11.91 -18.04
N GLU A 155 -10.29 -11.39 -17.03
CA GLU A 155 -10.87 -10.62 -15.93
C GLU A 155 -11.47 -9.30 -16.43
N LEU A 156 -10.78 -8.58 -17.31
CA LEU A 156 -11.30 -7.35 -17.93
C LEU A 156 -12.61 -7.63 -18.69
N ILE A 157 -12.63 -8.64 -19.56
CA ILE A 157 -13.86 -9.06 -20.26
C ILE A 157 -14.93 -9.47 -19.26
N GLY A 158 -14.56 -10.27 -18.26
CA GLY A 158 -15.45 -10.75 -17.21
C GLY A 158 -16.17 -9.59 -16.51
N THR A 159 -15.43 -8.55 -16.08
CA THR A 159 -16.04 -7.40 -15.40
C THR A 159 -17.16 -6.76 -16.21
N VAL A 160 -16.97 -6.60 -17.53
CA VAL A 160 -17.95 -5.99 -18.44
C VAL A 160 -19.13 -6.93 -18.72
N VAL A 161 -18.90 -8.23 -18.82
CA VAL A 161 -19.93 -9.23 -19.19
C VAL A 161 -20.79 -9.67 -17.99
N LEU A 162 -20.28 -9.54 -16.76
CA LEU A 162 -20.95 -10.02 -15.53
C LEU A 162 -22.42 -9.58 -15.37
N PRO A 163 -22.82 -8.32 -15.64
CA PRO A 163 -24.23 -7.90 -15.51
C PRO A 163 -25.16 -8.64 -16.47
N VAL A 164 -24.71 -8.92 -17.69
CA VAL A 164 -25.47 -9.69 -18.66
C VAL A 164 -25.49 -11.17 -18.26
N ALA A 165 -24.35 -11.71 -17.83
CA ALA A 165 -24.23 -13.11 -17.43
C ALA A 165 -25.18 -13.47 -16.27
N ILE A 166 -25.34 -12.59 -15.27
CA ILE A 166 -26.27 -12.85 -14.16
C ILE A 166 -27.73 -12.80 -14.62
N MET A 167 -28.11 -11.89 -15.55
CA MET A 167 -29.46 -11.88 -16.12
C MET A 167 -29.77 -13.17 -16.90
N LEU A 168 -28.81 -13.65 -17.69
CA LEU A 168 -28.93 -14.92 -18.42
C LEU A 168 -29.00 -16.11 -17.46
N THR A 169 -28.25 -16.08 -16.36
CA THR A 169 -28.29 -17.12 -15.32
C THR A 169 -29.69 -17.23 -14.71
N TYR A 170 -30.32 -16.11 -14.33
CA TYR A 170 -31.70 -16.14 -13.82
C TYR A 170 -32.70 -16.56 -14.89
N SER A 171 -32.53 -16.11 -16.13
CA SER A 171 -33.38 -16.53 -17.26
C SER A 171 -33.34 -18.04 -17.47
N LEU A 172 -32.14 -18.64 -17.38
CA LEU A 172 -31.95 -20.09 -17.44
C LEU A 172 -32.66 -20.80 -16.29
N ILE A 173 -32.48 -20.33 -15.04
CA ILE A 173 -33.14 -20.93 -13.87
C ILE A 173 -34.66 -20.88 -14.02
N ILE A 174 -35.22 -19.72 -14.40
CA ILE A 174 -36.67 -19.54 -14.59
C ILE A 174 -37.17 -20.46 -15.70
N ASN A 175 -36.44 -20.54 -16.83
CA ASN A 175 -36.81 -21.41 -17.94
C ASN A 175 -36.83 -22.89 -17.52
N MET A 176 -35.85 -23.34 -16.74
CA MET A 176 -35.81 -24.71 -16.21
C MET A 176 -36.89 -25.01 -15.16
N ILE A 177 -37.40 -23.99 -14.47
CA ILE A 177 -38.54 -24.14 -13.55
C ILE A 177 -39.85 -24.27 -14.35
N ILE A 178 -40.03 -23.47 -15.40
CA ILE A 178 -41.23 -23.48 -16.24
C ILE A 178 -41.27 -24.73 -17.14
N HIS A 179 -40.12 -25.14 -17.66
CA HIS A 179 -39.94 -26.31 -18.50
C HIS A 179 -38.92 -27.25 -17.86
N PRO A 180 -39.37 -28.12 -16.93
CA PRO A 180 -38.47 -29.06 -16.26
C PRO A 180 -37.73 -29.96 -17.24
N PRO A 181 -36.41 -30.17 -17.06
CA PRO A 181 -35.63 -31.00 -17.97
C PRO A 181 -36.12 -32.46 -17.92
N HIS A 182 -36.41 -33.03 -19.10
CA HIS A 182 -36.88 -34.41 -19.22
C HIS A 182 -35.74 -35.39 -19.48
N SER A 183 -34.60 -34.92 -19.98
CA SER A 183 -33.41 -35.72 -20.24
C SER A 183 -32.17 -35.19 -19.49
N PHE A 184 -31.15 -36.03 -19.35
CA PHE A 184 -29.89 -35.62 -18.73
C PHE A 184 -29.20 -34.49 -19.50
N SER A 185 -29.29 -34.50 -20.84
CA SER A 185 -28.73 -33.44 -21.69
C SER A 185 -29.36 -32.08 -21.40
N ASP A 186 -30.66 -32.04 -21.13
CA ASP A 186 -31.38 -30.79 -20.83
C ASP A 186 -30.97 -30.23 -19.47
N ALA A 187 -30.56 -31.10 -18.54
CA ALA A 187 -30.10 -30.71 -17.21
C ALA A 187 -28.63 -30.25 -17.16
N ILE A 188 -27.83 -30.48 -18.21
CA ILE A 188 -26.38 -30.13 -18.22
C ILE A 188 -26.13 -28.67 -17.82
N PRO A 189 -26.83 -27.66 -18.38
CA PRO A 189 -26.55 -26.26 -18.04
C PRO A 189 -26.82 -25.94 -16.56
N LEU A 190 -27.88 -26.52 -15.98
CA LEU A 190 -28.22 -26.36 -14.57
C LEU A 190 -27.21 -27.06 -13.65
N LEU A 191 -26.77 -28.27 -14.03
CA LEU A 191 -25.74 -29.01 -13.31
C LEU A 191 -24.40 -28.27 -13.33
N MET A 192 -23.99 -27.75 -14.50
CA MET A 192 -22.80 -26.93 -14.64
C MET A 192 -22.89 -25.67 -13.78
N LEU A 193 -24.03 -24.97 -13.76
CA LEU A 193 -24.24 -23.82 -12.89
C LEU A 193 -24.11 -24.18 -11.40
N GLY A 194 -24.74 -25.28 -10.98
CA GLY A 194 -24.61 -25.79 -9.62
C GLY A 194 -23.18 -26.14 -9.25
N MET A 195 -22.40 -26.71 -10.17
CA MET A 195 -20.97 -26.95 -9.96
C MET A 195 -20.16 -25.66 -9.87
N VAL A 196 -20.36 -24.70 -10.77
CA VAL A 196 -19.61 -23.44 -10.78
C VAL A 196 -19.86 -22.64 -9.49
N LEU A 197 -21.10 -22.55 -9.03
CA LEU A 197 -21.44 -21.83 -7.79
C LEU A 197 -21.13 -22.65 -6.52
N GLY A 198 -21.22 -23.97 -6.58
CA GLY A 198 -21.06 -24.87 -5.43
C GLY A 198 -19.61 -25.33 -5.18
N LEU A 199 -18.77 -25.42 -6.21
CA LEU A 199 -17.38 -25.87 -6.08
C LEU A 199 -16.54 -25.00 -5.12
N PRO A 200 -16.67 -23.64 -5.12
CA PRO A 200 -16.01 -22.82 -4.11
C PRO A 200 -16.39 -23.21 -2.68
N ALA A 201 -17.64 -23.64 -2.43
CA ALA A 201 -18.09 -24.10 -1.12
C ALA A 201 -17.29 -25.31 -0.63
N ILE A 202 -17.09 -26.28 -1.54
CA ILE A 202 -16.35 -27.51 -1.26
C ILE A 202 -14.89 -27.19 -0.97
N LEU A 203 -14.26 -26.34 -1.79
CA LEU A 203 -12.88 -25.91 -1.58
C LEU A 203 -12.69 -25.20 -0.23
N ILE A 204 -13.63 -24.33 0.15
CA ILE A 204 -13.58 -23.61 1.43
C ILE A 204 -13.78 -24.55 2.61
N LEU A 205 -14.68 -25.54 2.49
CA LEU A 205 -14.89 -26.54 3.53
C LEU A 205 -13.61 -27.35 3.79
N ILE A 206 -12.94 -27.80 2.72
CA ILE A 206 -11.70 -28.59 2.80
C ILE A 206 -10.56 -27.75 3.41
N THR A 207 -10.41 -26.50 2.99
CA THR A 207 -9.29 -25.63 3.39
C THR A 207 -9.47 -25.03 4.79
N THR A 208 -10.66 -24.53 5.13
CA THR A 208 -10.89 -23.82 6.40
C THR A 208 -11.42 -24.70 7.52
N ARG A 209 -12.10 -25.81 7.18
CA ARG A 209 -12.84 -26.69 8.11
C ARG A 209 -13.84 -25.95 9.02
N LYS A 210 -14.23 -24.72 8.67
CA LYS A 210 -15.14 -23.87 9.46
C LYS A 210 -16.45 -23.69 8.69
N ILE A 211 -17.51 -24.33 9.19
CA ILE A 211 -18.85 -24.31 8.59
C ILE A 211 -19.42 -22.87 8.51
N VAL A 212 -18.97 -21.98 9.39
CA VAL A 212 -19.36 -20.55 9.37
C VAL A 212 -19.12 -19.89 8.01
N TYR A 213 -18.06 -20.25 7.28
CA TYR A 213 -17.82 -19.66 5.95
C TYR A 213 -18.82 -20.14 4.89
N ILE A 214 -19.40 -21.33 5.06
CA ILE A 214 -20.49 -21.80 4.20
C ILE A 214 -21.75 -20.99 4.45
N ALA A 215 -22.05 -20.66 5.72
CA ALA A 215 -23.19 -19.79 6.03
C ALA A 215 -23.02 -18.38 5.41
N TRP A 216 -21.83 -17.80 5.50
CA TRP A 216 -21.53 -16.52 4.82
C TRP A 216 -21.61 -16.63 3.30
N MET A 217 -21.18 -17.76 2.72
CA MET A 217 -21.34 -18.02 1.30
C MET A 217 -22.82 -18.05 0.89
N SER A 218 -23.69 -18.71 1.66
CA SER A 218 -25.12 -18.74 1.36
C SER A 218 -25.73 -17.32 1.33
N ILE A 219 -25.35 -16.45 2.28
CA ILE A 219 -25.76 -15.04 2.27
C ILE A 219 -25.26 -14.32 1.02
N TYR A 220 -24.01 -14.58 0.61
CA TYR A 220 -23.43 -14.01 -0.61
C TYR A 220 -24.14 -14.51 -1.88
N LEU A 221 -24.50 -15.79 -1.95
CA LEU A 221 -25.24 -16.37 -3.08
C LEU A 221 -26.61 -15.69 -3.27
N LEU A 222 -27.32 -15.41 -2.16
CA LEU A 222 -28.57 -14.65 -2.20
C LEU A 222 -28.37 -13.20 -2.65
N ALA A 223 -27.20 -12.63 -2.40
CA ALA A 223 -26.83 -11.28 -2.80
C ALA A 223 -26.16 -11.19 -4.19
N LEU A 224 -26.07 -12.28 -4.96
CA LEU A 224 -25.46 -12.26 -6.31
C LEU A 224 -26.07 -11.23 -7.27
N PRO A 225 -27.40 -10.97 -7.28
CA PRO A 225 -27.96 -9.88 -8.09
C PRO A 225 -27.40 -8.51 -7.71
N ILE A 226 -27.17 -8.29 -6.41
CA ILE A 226 -26.61 -7.03 -5.93
C ILE A 226 -25.16 -6.92 -6.43
N TRP A 227 -24.36 -7.96 -6.22
CA TRP A 227 -22.94 -7.99 -6.56
C TRP A 227 -22.65 -7.91 -8.05
N ASN A 228 -23.42 -8.63 -8.88
CA ASN A 228 -23.12 -8.78 -10.30
C ASN A 228 -23.97 -7.90 -11.22
N PHE A 229 -25.12 -7.40 -10.76
CA PHE A 229 -25.99 -6.52 -11.56
C PHE A 229 -26.08 -5.11 -10.99
N VAL A 230 -26.56 -4.95 -9.76
CA VAL A 230 -26.86 -3.61 -9.20
C VAL A 230 -25.60 -2.76 -9.06
N LEU A 231 -24.57 -3.29 -8.39
CA LEU A 231 -23.35 -2.52 -8.14
C LEU A 231 -22.58 -2.17 -9.43
N PRO A 232 -22.33 -3.12 -10.37
CA PRO A 232 -21.64 -2.78 -11.61
C PRO A 232 -22.44 -1.87 -12.52
N THR A 233 -23.75 -2.09 -12.67
CA THR A 233 -24.60 -1.21 -13.50
C THR A 233 -24.62 0.21 -12.96
N TYR A 234 -24.71 0.38 -11.64
CA TYR A 234 -24.60 1.70 -11.02
C TYR A 234 -23.25 2.35 -11.27
N ALA A 235 -22.16 1.58 -11.16
CA ALA A 235 -20.80 2.05 -11.42
C ALA A 235 -20.63 2.52 -12.88
N TYR A 236 -21.13 1.76 -13.85
CA TYR A 236 -21.09 2.11 -15.27
C TYR A 236 -21.97 3.29 -15.63
N TRP A 237 -23.10 3.44 -14.94
CA TRP A 237 -23.96 4.62 -15.11
C TRP A 237 -23.31 5.90 -14.58
N HIS A 238 -22.50 5.79 -13.53
CA HIS A 238 -21.79 6.91 -12.88
C HIS A 238 -20.27 6.78 -13.09
N PHE A 239 -19.87 6.49 -14.32
CA PHE A 239 -18.48 6.22 -14.66
C PHE A 239 -17.60 7.48 -14.64
N ASP A 240 -18.23 8.65 -14.73
CA ASP A 240 -17.66 10.00 -14.66
C ASP A 240 -17.79 10.67 -13.29
N ASP A 241 -18.34 9.97 -12.29
CA ASP A 241 -18.47 10.48 -10.93
C ASP A 241 -17.20 10.18 -10.11
N PHE A 242 -16.48 11.25 -9.75
CA PHE A 242 -15.25 11.21 -8.96
C PHE A 242 -15.46 11.54 -7.48
N SER A 243 -16.71 11.73 -7.04
CA SER A 243 -17.01 12.10 -5.65
C SER A 243 -16.98 10.89 -4.73
N TRP A 244 -16.23 10.91 -3.63
CA TRP A 244 -16.33 9.85 -2.62
C TRP A 244 -16.59 10.43 -1.23
N GLY A 245 -17.25 9.64 -0.39
CA GLY A 245 -17.47 10.02 1.00
C GLY A 245 -16.17 9.95 1.80
N GLU A 246 -15.84 11.02 2.53
CA GLU A 246 -14.76 11.01 3.53
C GLU A 246 -15.15 10.08 4.67
N THR A 247 -14.51 8.90 4.76
CA THR A 247 -14.83 7.88 5.78
C THR A 247 -14.48 8.33 7.21
N ARG A 248 -13.79 9.46 7.36
CA ARG A 248 -13.58 10.19 8.63
C ARG A 248 -13.49 11.67 8.33
N LYS A 249 -14.56 12.42 8.61
CA LYS A 249 -14.42 13.86 8.78
C LYS A 249 -13.66 14.11 10.07
N VAL A 250 -12.55 14.82 10.01
CA VAL A 250 -12.00 15.46 11.21
C VAL A 250 -13.03 16.50 11.64
N GLU A 251 -13.43 16.50 12.91
CA GLU A 251 -14.41 17.48 13.42
C GLU A 251 -13.97 18.90 13.02
N GLY A 252 -14.75 19.55 12.15
CA GLY A 252 -14.47 20.89 11.63
C GLY A 252 -14.37 21.00 10.10
N GLU A 253 -14.22 19.91 9.35
CA GLU A 253 -14.17 19.99 7.87
C GLU A 253 -15.58 20.03 7.24
N ALA A 254 -15.91 21.19 6.67
CA ALA A 254 -17.05 21.35 5.78
C ALA A 254 -16.93 20.38 4.60
N LYS A 255 -18.06 19.99 4.01
CA LYS A 255 -18.13 19.07 2.86
C LYS A 255 -17.23 19.61 1.75
N GLY A 256 -16.05 19.00 1.56
CA GLY A 256 -15.11 19.42 0.52
C GLY A 256 -15.73 19.23 -0.87
N ASP A 257 -15.45 20.16 -1.77
CA ASP A 257 -15.79 20.01 -3.19
C ASP A 257 -15.14 18.75 -3.76
N ASP A 258 -15.82 18.19 -4.77
CA ASP A 258 -15.40 17.02 -5.55
C ASP A 258 -13.90 17.07 -5.89
N HIS A 259 -13.16 16.01 -5.55
CA HIS A 259 -11.69 15.96 -5.66
C HIS A 259 -11.18 16.13 -7.10
N GLY A 260 -12.07 16.03 -8.10
CA GLY A 260 -11.77 16.28 -9.51
C GLY A 260 -11.87 17.75 -9.96
N LYS A 261 -12.17 18.71 -9.07
CA LYS A 261 -12.37 20.14 -9.41
C LYS A 261 -11.36 21.10 -8.78
N LYS A 262 -10.45 20.63 -7.93
CA LYS A 262 -9.42 21.49 -7.31
C LYS A 262 -8.23 21.64 -8.26
N ASP A 263 -8.27 22.67 -9.11
CA ASP A 263 -7.10 23.13 -9.84
C ASP A 263 -6.20 23.94 -8.90
N GLY A 264 -4.92 23.56 -8.80
CA GLY A 264 -3.94 24.27 -7.99
C GLY A 264 -2.51 23.85 -8.31
N THR A 265 -1.58 24.80 -8.29
CA THR A 265 -0.15 24.50 -8.37
C THR A 265 0.34 23.95 -7.03
N PHE A 266 0.84 22.72 -7.03
CA PHE A 266 1.45 22.11 -5.85
C PHE A 266 2.69 22.91 -5.41
N ASP A 267 2.67 23.46 -4.19
CA ASP A 267 3.83 24.12 -3.61
C ASP A 267 4.77 23.09 -2.97
N ALA A 268 5.81 22.71 -3.71
CA ALA A 268 6.82 21.78 -3.22
C ALA A 268 7.59 22.30 -2.00
N ALA A 269 7.66 23.62 -1.79
CA ALA A 269 8.34 24.22 -0.64
C ALA A 269 7.58 24.01 0.68
N ALA A 270 6.27 23.72 0.61
CA ALA A 270 5.45 23.40 1.77
C ALA A 270 5.74 22.00 2.33
N VAL A 271 6.40 21.12 1.57
CA VAL A 271 6.78 19.79 2.06
C VAL A 271 8.07 19.90 2.87
N PRO A 272 8.06 19.62 4.18
CA PRO A 272 9.26 19.68 5.00
C PRO A 272 10.22 18.55 4.60
N PHE A 273 11.30 18.90 3.90
CA PHE A 273 12.36 17.94 3.58
C PHE A 273 13.26 17.72 4.79
N LYS A 274 13.52 16.45 5.11
CA LYS A 274 14.49 16.05 6.11
C LYS A 274 15.30 14.88 5.58
N ARG A 275 16.64 14.96 5.61
CA ARG A 275 17.48 13.83 5.23
C ARG A 275 17.25 12.66 6.18
N TRP A 276 17.36 11.44 5.66
CA TRP A 276 17.21 10.23 6.47
C TRP A 276 18.12 10.25 7.69
N GLU A 277 19.38 10.66 7.51
CA GLU A 277 20.38 10.74 8.59
C GLU A 277 19.96 11.71 9.70
N ASP A 278 19.42 12.87 9.35
CA ASP A 278 18.93 13.86 10.31
C ASP A 278 17.70 13.34 11.05
N TRP A 279 16.82 12.62 10.35
CA TRP A 279 15.66 11.98 10.95
C TRP A 279 16.08 10.88 11.93
N GLU A 280 17.00 10.00 11.53
CA GLU A 280 17.52 8.91 12.36
C GLU A 280 18.26 9.43 13.60
N ARG A 281 19.10 10.46 13.44
CA ARG A 281 19.77 11.14 14.56
C ARG A 281 18.76 11.75 15.53
N THR A 282 17.68 12.34 15.02
CA THR A 282 16.59 12.89 15.86
C THR A 282 15.84 11.77 16.59
N ARG A 283 15.51 10.68 15.90
CA ARG A 283 14.83 9.50 16.48
C ARG A 283 15.66 8.90 17.61
N LEU A 284 16.95 8.68 17.41
CA LEU A 284 17.86 8.14 18.41
C LEU A 284 18.01 9.07 19.62
N ARG A 285 18.10 10.39 19.40
CA ARG A 285 18.12 11.39 20.49
C ARG A 285 16.83 11.38 21.30
N ARG A 286 15.67 11.27 20.64
CA ARG A 286 14.37 11.17 21.29
C ARG A 286 14.26 9.88 22.11
N ALA A 287 14.64 8.74 21.54
CA ALA A 287 14.66 7.46 22.25
C ALA A 287 15.53 7.51 23.51
N LYS A 288 16.74 8.08 23.43
CA LYS A 288 17.62 8.28 24.60
C LYS A 288 17.03 9.23 25.65
N ARG A 289 16.28 10.25 25.23
CA ARG A 289 15.61 11.18 26.16
C ARG A 289 14.46 10.50 26.87
N ASP A 290 13.65 9.73 26.15
CA ASP A 290 12.52 8.99 26.70
C ASP A 290 13.00 7.89 27.66
N GLU A 291 14.09 7.21 27.33
CA GLU A 291 14.76 6.24 28.21
C GLU A 291 15.25 6.90 29.50
N ARG A 292 15.97 8.04 29.42
CA ARG A 292 16.41 8.80 30.60
C ARG A 292 15.25 9.26 31.48
N GLN A 293 14.11 9.63 30.88
CA GLN A 293 12.91 10.00 31.63
C GLN A 293 12.28 8.79 32.33
N ARG A 294 12.25 7.62 31.68
CA ARG A 294 11.78 6.36 32.29
C ARG A 294 12.68 5.92 33.44
N THR A 295 14.00 5.98 33.28
CA THR A 295 14.95 5.66 34.36
C THR A 295 14.77 6.60 35.55
N LYS A 296 14.63 7.91 35.31
CA LYS A 296 14.35 8.89 36.38
C LYS A 296 13.00 8.70 37.07
N GLN A 297 12.00 8.11 36.41
CA GLN A 297 10.73 7.74 37.04
C GLN A 297 10.82 6.44 37.83
N GLN A 298 11.70 5.51 37.45
CA GLN A 298 11.93 4.26 38.17
C GLN A 298 12.87 4.42 39.37
N THR A 299 13.88 5.27 39.27
CA THR A 299 14.67 5.71 40.43
C THR A 299 13.99 6.93 41.04
N GLY A 300 13.10 6.72 42.02
CA GLY A 300 12.52 7.81 42.82
C GLY A 300 13.60 8.74 43.41
N PRO A 301 13.23 9.94 43.90
CA PRO A 301 14.20 10.95 44.31
C PRO A 301 15.05 10.42 45.47
N ALA A 302 16.30 10.04 45.18
CA ALA A 302 17.29 9.77 46.21
C ALA A 302 17.60 11.11 46.91
N HIS A 303 16.99 11.30 48.06
CA HIS A 303 17.22 12.42 48.96
C HIS A 303 18.68 12.33 49.45
N LEU A 304 19.61 12.99 48.77
CA LEU A 304 21.00 13.14 49.23
C LEU A 304 20.99 14.10 50.43
N THR A 305 20.95 13.53 51.63
CA THR A 305 21.27 14.24 52.87
C THR A 305 22.77 14.54 52.89
N HIS A 306 23.15 15.81 52.68
CA HIS A 306 24.46 16.28 53.06
C HIS A 306 24.53 16.32 54.60
N ALA A 307 25.25 15.37 55.20
CA ALA A 307 25.63 15.41 56.59
C ALA A 307 26.94 16.21 56.73
N ASN A 308 26.88 17.29 57.50
CA ASN A 308 28.02 18.10 57.94
C ASN A 308 28.94 17.26 58.85
N ILE A 309 30.24 17.19 58.52
CA ILE A 309 31.31 17.00 59.50
C ILE A 309 32.41 18.03 59.19
N SER A 310 32.75 18.78 60.24
CA SER A 310 33.64 19.92 60.38
C SER A 310 35.11 19.56 60.62
N GLY A 311 36.02 20.48 60.27
CA GLY A 311 37.43 20.56 60.72
C GLY A 311 38.42 20.64 59.56
N GLU A 312 38.73 21.84 59.06
CA GLU A 312 39.97 22.61 59.34
C GLU A 312 41.19 22.13 58.54
N ASP A 313 41.54 22.85 57.45
CA ASP A 313 42.75 23.69 57.39
C ASP A 313 43.02 24.30 55.99
N ASP A 314 43.61 25.50 56.05
CA ASP A 314 44.41 26.20 55.04
C ASP A 314 43.77 26.93 53.84
N ALA A 315 43.37 28.17 54.15
CA ALA A 315 43.99 29.41 53.66
C ALA A 315 44.28 29.61 52.15
N ASN A 316 43.66 30.71 51.69
CA ASN A 316 44.23 31.76 50.83
C ASN A 316 43.89 31.72 49.32
N LYS A 317 42.80 32.41 48.95
CA LYS A 317 42.76 33.52 47.96
C LYS A 317 41.30 33.88 47.61
N GLY A 318 40.87 35.11 47.91
CA GLY A 318 39.61 35.63 47.38
C GLY A 318 39.07 36.87 48.09
N LEU A 319 39.37 38.05 47.56
CA LEU A 319 38.60 39.29 47.68
C LEU A 319 38.45 39.76 46.23
N ILE A 320 37.29 40.13 45.67
CA ILE A 320 36.26 41.03 46.18
C ILE A 320 34.91 40.60 45.58
N ALA A 321 33.89 40.47 46.44
CA ALA A 321 32.48 40.33 46.08
C ALA A 321 31.75 41.65 46.33
N GLY A 322 30.87 42.03 45.41
CA GLY A 322 29.87 43.09 45.56
C GLY A 322 28.47 42.49 45.52
N ASN A 323 27.83 42.51 46.68
CA ASN A 323 26.40 42.33 47.02
C ASN A 323 25.46 43.18 46.12
N GLN A 324 24.15 42.97 45.94
CA GLN A 324 23.11 42.09 46.50
C GLN A 324 21.80 42.38 45.72
N GLY A 325 20.86 41.43 45.66
CA GLY A 325 19.45 41.73 45.31
C GLY A 325 18.70 40.56 44.68
N TYR A 326 18.02 39.77 45.51
CA TYR A 326 17.06 38.72 45.13
C TYR A 326 15.78 39.33 44.57
N ASP A 327 15.23 38.74 43.49
CA ASP A 327 13.83 38.27 43.44
C ASP A 327 13.64 37.32 42.24
N ASP A 328 12.88 36.26 42.49
CA ASP A 328 12.85 35.01 41.72
C ASP A 328 11.93 35.06 40.49
N ASN A 329 12.34 34.31 39.47
CA ASN A 329 11.72 34.12 38.16
C ASN A 329 10.35 33.39 38.25
N ASN A 330 9.44 33.61 37.28
CA ASN A 330 9.44 32.81 36.02
C ASN A 330 8.17 33.04 35.17
N ASN A 331 8.28 33.70 34.01
CA ASN A 331 7.51 33.35 32.80
C ASN A 331 8.05 34.12 31.58
N TYR A 332 8.87 33.49 30.73
CA TYR A 332 9.12 33.83 29.31
C TYR A 332 9.84 32.60 28.69
N TYR A 333 9.73 32.22 27.41
CA TYR A 333 10.09 32.90 26.15
C TYR A 333 9.42 32.13 24.99
N ALA A 334 8.90 32.66 23.87
CA ALA A 334 9.09 33.86 23.06
C ALA A 334 10.50 34.03 22.43
N GLU A 335 10.62 33.51 21.20
CA GLU A 335 11.28 34.03 19.98
C GLU A 335 12.73 34.61 19.92
N THR A 336 13.35 34.30 18.77
CA THR A 336 14.31 35.09 17.96
C THR A 336 15.81 35.23 18.34
N SER A 337 16.64 34.61 17.49
CA SER A 337 17.92 35.04 16.86
C SER A 337 18.95 35.92 17.58
N SER A 338 20.20 35.43 17.66
CA SER A 338 21.42 36.24 17.46
C SER A 338 22.60 35.41 16.97
N ILE A 339 23.28 35.94 15.94
CA ILE A 339 24.47 35.45 15.24
C ILE A 339 25.75 35.85 15.99
N ASN A 340 26.82 35.05 15.83
CA ASN A 340 28.27 35.20 16.13
C ASN A 340 28.76 34.17 17.15
N SER A 341 29.90 33.49 17.03
CA SER A 341 30.87 33.26 15.95
C SER A 341 31.89 32.25 16.51
N ALA A 342 32.17 31.14 15.82
CA ALA A 342 33.40 30.39 16.01
C ALA A 342 33.69 29.60 14.72
N VAL A 343 34.67 30.13 13.98
CA VAL A 343 35.29 29.55 12.80
C VAL A 343 36.06 28.29 13.22
N SER A 344 35.87 27.19 12.49
CA SER A 344 36.98 26.27 12.20
C SER A 344 36.83 25.80 10.76
N GLN A 345 37.87 26.09 9.98
CA GLN A 345 38.05 25.70 8.59
C GLN A 345 38.29 24.20 8.50
N ASP A 346 37.63 23.54 7.55
CA ASP A 346 38.26 22.55 6.67
C ASP A 346 37.36 22.34 5.44
N ILE A 347 37.90 22.71 4.27
CA ILE A 347 37.25 22.71 2.96
C ILE A 347 37.68 21.45 2.20
N GLY A 348 36.71 20.64 1.77
CA GLY A 348 36.83 19.73 0.62
C GLY A 348 35.96 20.26 -0.53
N PRO A 349 36.31 20.03 -1.80
CA PRO A 349 35.68 20.74 -2.92
C PRO A 349 34.20 20.37 -3.08
N PRO A 350 33.32 21.33 -3.42
CA PRO A 350 31.91 21.04 -3.69
C PRO A 350 31.76 20.28 -5.01
N GLN A 351 31.07 19.13 -4.97
CA GLN A 351 30.60 18.44 -6.18
C GLN A 351 29.52 19.29 -6.87
N GLN A 352 29.64 19.41 -8.19
CA GLN A 352 28.76 20.19 -9.05
C GLN A 352 27.29 19.77 -8.89
N TYR A 353 26.46 20.75 -8.56
CA TYR A 353 25.00 20.65 -8.52
C TYR A 353 24.44 20.82 -9.94
N TYR A 354 23.72 19.82 -10.45
CA TYR A 354 22.94 19.95 -11.67
C TYR A 354 21.55 20.49 -11.32
N ASP A 355 21.32 21.75 -11.67
CA ASP A 355 20.01 22.39 -11.64
C ASP A 355 19.24 22.02 -12.93
N TYR A 356 18.10 21.33 -12.78
CA TYR A 356 17.28 20.87 -13.90
C TYR A 356 16.16 21.87 -14.28
N ASN A 357 16.08 23.05 -13.65
CA ASN A 357 14.98 24.00 -13.87
C ASN A 357 15.42 25.41 -14.26
N ALA A 358 16.48 25.55 -15.05
CA ALA A 358 16.80 26.82 -15.73
C ALA A 358 16.19 26.84 -17.14
N GLY A 359 14.98 27.39 -17.26
CA GLY A 359 14.34 27.68 -18.55
C GLY A 359 15.01 28.86 -19.28
N GLY A 360 15.44 28.63 -20.51
CA GLY A 360 15.94 29.64 -21.44
C GLY A 360 15.23 29.55 -22.80
N THR A 361 14.61 30.65 -23.22
CA THR A 361 13.82 30.87 -24.44
C THR A 361 14.63 30.81 -25.74
N THR A 362 14.16 30.08 -26.77
CA THR A 362 14.19 30.47 -28.21
C THR A 362 13.32 29.52 -29.07
N PRO A 363 12.83 29.94 -30.26
CA PRO A 363 11.57 29.45 -30.84
C PRO A 363 11.70 28.36 -31.91
N GLY A 364 10.66 27.52 -32.02
CA GLY A 364 10.24 26.85 -33.25
C GLY A 364 10.86 25.48 -33.54
N ALA A 365 10.18 24.40 -33.13
CA ALA A 365 10.21 23.10 -33.82
C ALA A 365 8.96 22.28 -33.49
N GLN A 366 8.26 21.82 -34.53
CA GLN A 366 7.10 20.95 -34.45
C GLN A 366 7.48 19.58 -33.84
N ILE A 367 6.63 19.05 -32.95
CA ILE A 367 6.78 17.72 -32.35
C ILE A 367 6.19 16.67 -33.32
N PRO A 368 6.93 15.65 -33.77
CA PRO A 368 6.35 14.50 -34.46
C PRO A 368 5.83 13.48 -33.44
N SER A 369 4.61 12.99 -33.68
CA SER A 369 4.03 11.82 -33.02
C SER A 369 4.78 10.55 -33.41
N GLY A 370 5.44 9.88 -32.45
CA GLY A 370 6.01 8.54 -32.66
C GLY A 370 6.97 8.11 -31.54
N TYR A 371 6.70 6.95 -30.92
CA TYR A 371 7.63 6.29 -29.99
C TYR A 371 8.92 5.87 -30.71
N PRO A 372 10.13 6.14 -30.17
CA PRO A 372 11.35 5.54 -30.69
C PRO A 372 11.53 4.10 -30.17
N PRO A 373 12.09 3.19 -30.97
CA PRO A 373 12.35 1.81 -30.55
C PRO A 373 13.55 1.76 -29.59
N GLN A 374 13.40 1.11 -28.43
CA GLN A 374 14.50 0.87 -27.49
C GLN A 374 15.23 -0.43 -27.86
N HIS A 375 16.48 -0.28 -28.31
CA HIS A 375 17.45 -1.36 -28.38
C HIS A 375 17.80 -1.82 -26.96
N TYR A 376 17.47 -3.07 -26.63
CA TYR A 376 18.05 -3.77 -25.49
C TYR A 376 19.04 -4.78 -26.03
N ASP A 377 20.33 -4.55 -25.81
CA ASP A 377 21.29 -5.65 -25.89
C ASP A 377 22.45 -5.51 -24.90
N GLN A 378 22.81 -6.68 -24.39
CA GLN A 378 23.98 -7.08 -23.60
C GLN A 378 24.15 -6.47 -22.21
N TYR A 379 23.97 -7.30 -21.18
CA TYR A 379 25.03 -7.79 -20.29
C TYR A 379 24.38 -8.55 -19.10
N GLN A 380 24.04 -9.82 -19.32
CA GLN A 380 23.73 -10.78 -18.26
C GLN A 380 24.41 -12.11 -18.57
N GLN A 381 25.67 -12.24 -18.16
CA GLN A 381 26.31 -13.55 -18.00
C GLN A 381 26.13 -13.99 -16.55
N ARG A 382 25.43 -15.11 -16.34
CA ARG A 382 25.41 -15.85 -15.07
C ARG A 382 26.75 -16.59 -14.92
N PRO A 383 27.35 -16.68 -13.73
CA PRO A 383 28.30 -17.76 -13.45
C PRO A 383 27.57 -19.07 -13.12
N PRO A 384 28.24 -20.23 -13.28
CA PRO A 384 27.62 -21.56 -13.24
C PRO A 384 27.22 -22.01 -11.82
N GLN A 385 26.25 -22.94 -11.76
CA GLN A 385 25.88 -23.69 -10.57
C GLN A 385 27.01 -24.64 -10.17
N ASP A 386 27.59 -24.45 -8.99
CA ASP A 386 28.40 -25.48 -8.36
C ASP A 386 27.54 -26.41 -7.51
N GLN A 387 27.78 -27.67 -7.82
CA GLN A 387 27.09 -28.88 -7.41
C GLN A 387 27.81 -29.41 -6.15
N TYR A 388 27.19 -29.27 -4.97
CA TYR A 388 27.58 -30.06 -3.80
C TYR A 388 26.35 -30.77 -3.23
N GLY A 389 26.29 -32.07 -3.48
CA GLY A 389 25.44 -33.00 -2.76
C GLY A 389 26.21 -33.65 -1.60
N ALA A 390 25.47 -33.93 -0.52
CA ALA A 390 25.73 -34.86 0.60
C ALA A 390 25.11 -34.23 1.86
N GLN A 391 24.50 -34.90 2.83
CA GLN A 391 24.05 -36.27 3.05
C GLN A 391 23.33 -36.23 4.41
N TYR A 392 22.37 -37.11 4.63
CA TYR A 392 21.60 -37.26 5.87
C TYR A 392 22.48 -37.44 7.12
N GLY A 393 22.07 -36.83 8.24
CA GLY A 393 22.59 -37.13 9.58
C GLY A 393 21.79 -36.41 10.66
N GLY A 394 21.00 -37.16 11.44
CA GLY A 394 20.26 -36.64 12.59
C GLY A 394 21.11 -36.53 13.85
N GLY A 395 20.65 -35.72 14.80
CA GLY A 395 21.10 -35.80 16.21
C GLY A 395 21.27 -34.47 16.94
N GLN A 396 20.47 -34.32 17.99
CA GLN A 396 20.72 -33.59 19.26
C GLN A 396 20.58 -32.06 19.36
N GLN A 397 19.44 -31.70 19.98
CA GLN A 397 19.30 -30.96 21.24
C GLN A 397 20.35 -29.88 21.60
N GLY A 398 19.86 -28.65 21.74
CA GLY A 398 20.52 -27.57 22.49
C GLY A 398 19.49 -26.60 23.03
N TYR A 399 19.11 -26.77 24.29
CA TYR A 399 18.30 -25.87 25.10
C TYR A 399 19.01 -24.53 25.30
N TYR A 400 18.28 -23.41 25.24
CA TYR A 400 18.48 -22.30 26.17
C TYR A 400 17.13 -21.65 26.49
N GLN A 401 16.74 -21.83 27.75
CA GLN A 401 15.61 -21.24 28.45
C GLN A 401 16.18 -20.31 29.53
N GLY A 402 15.51 -19.19 29.78
CA GLY A 402 15.75 -18.32 30.93
C GLY A 402 16.13 -16.89 30.53
N GLY A 403 15.46 -15.84 31.00
CA GLY A 403 14.42 -15.77 32.01
C GLY A 403 13.97 -14.32 32.19
N ASN A 404 12.76 -14.20 32.73
CA ASN A 404 12.07 -12.98 33.15
C ASN A 404 12.91 -12.08 34.06
N TYR A 405 12.69 -10.77 33.97
CA TYR A 405 11.92 -10.00 34.96
C TYR A 405 11.14 -8.88 34.26
#